data_AF-A0A5C7HGF9-F1
#
_entry.id   AF-A0A5C7HGF9-F1
#
_cell.length_a   1.000
_cell.length_b   1.000
_cell.length_c   1.000
_cell.angle_alpha   90.00
_cell.angle_beta   90.00
_cell.angle_gamma   90.00
#
_symmetry.space_group_name_H-M   'P 1'
#
loop_
_entity.id
_entity.type
_entity.pdbx_description
1 polymer ?
#
loop_
_entity_poly.entity_id
_entity_poly.type
_entity_poly.pdbx_seq_one_letter_code
_entity_poly.pdbx_strand_id
1 'polypeptide(L)'
;MYSKNFQMKRTKPNNKVGRGGGCNIKSLPKELLTDVLACVASGSVADLFNMEQSCKDLLEVGNDDYVLQHACMDSFPVAPWPISDEASLFLRRCRESCNAEALFRQAVFEYFTLLETESGLELLQRAAQNGHVEATYVCGILLLSLSRGDNRLQRQGLKLLACLRRQRFKVEECRKRVKHVVSSLWIHNNNINVFITRTCSCWNTRSRGWEEDDYGDTCSESCFWDREASLFCNLIRTNLFLADN
;
A
#
# COMPACT_ATOMS: atom_id res chain seq x y z
N MET A 1 26.47 4.73 39.48
CA MET A 1 26.73 3.29 39.37
C MET A 1 25.53 2.67 38.64
N TYR A 2 25.56 2.16 37.41
CA TYR A 2 26.61 1.80 36.47
C TYR A 2 26.07 1.99 35.04
N SER A 3 26.86 2.63 34.17
CA SER A 3 26.78 2.43 32.72
C SER A 3 27.02 0.96 32.40
N LYS A 4 26.23 0.39 31.48
CA LYS A 4 26.60 -0.83 30.76
C LYS A 4 26.71 -0.51 29.27
N ASN A 5 27.93 -0.20 28.86
CA ASN A 5 28.38 -0.22 27.48
C ASN A 5 28.22 -1.64 26.92
N PHE A 6 27.43 -1.79 25.87
CA PHE A 6 27.40 -3.02 25.09
C PHE A 6 28.40 -2.89 23.92
N GLN A 7 29.62 -3.38 24.13
CA GLN A 7 30.62 -3.51 23.06
C GLN A 7 30.56 -4.92 22.48
N MET A 8 30.21 -5.03 21.20
CA MET A 8 30.24 -6.29 20.46
C MET A 8 31.70 -6.64 20.12
N LYS A 9 32.26 -7.65 20.79
CA LYS A 9 33.60 -8.18 20.48
C LYS A 9 33.54 -8.95 19.15
N ARG A 10 34.25 -8.46 18.13
CA ARG A 10 34.50 -9.22 16.90
C ARG A 10 35.41 -10.41 17.20
N THR A 11 34.89 -11.63 17.07
CA THR A 11 35.70 -12.84 16.95
C THR A 11 36.26 -12.91 15.53
N LYS A 12 37.59 -13.06 15.41
CA LYS A 12 38.26 -13.30 14.12
C LYS A 12 37.86 -14.68 13.60
N PRO A 13 37.36 -14.84 12.37
CA PRO A 13 37.23 -16.15 11.79
C PRO A 13 38.62 -16.62 11.36
N ASN A 14 39.12 -17.64 12.03
CA ASN A 14 40.24 -18.43 11.54
C ASN A 14 39.62 -19.68 10.92
N ASN A 15 39.64 -19.80 9.59
CA ASN A 15 39.73 -21.09 8.93
C ASN A 15 40.09 -20.92 7.46
N LYS A 16 41.19 -21.59 7.10
CA LYS A 16 41.70 -21.76 5.75
C LYS A 16 40.69 -22.58 4.96
N VAL A 17 40.11 -22.00 3.90
CA VAL A 17 39.31 -22.73 2.93
C VAL A 17 40.18 -22.95 1.69
N GLY A 18 40.32 -24.22 1.29
CA GLY A 18 41.03 -24.62 0.09
C GLY A 18 40.43 -24.01 -1.17
N ARG A 19 41.28 -23.82 -2.19
CA ARG A 19 40.90 -23.37 -3.54
C ARG A 19 39.96 -24.38 -4.21
N GLY A 20 38.67 -24.30 -3.90
CA GLY A 20 37.61 -24.62 -4.84
C GLY A 20 37.26 -23.33 -5.58
N GLY A 21 37.14 -23.38 -6.92
CA GLY A 21 36.75 -22.22 -7.71
C GLY A 21 35.39 -21.69 -7.23
N GLY A 22 35.42 -20.66 -6.40
CA GLY A 22 34.21 -20.06 -5.85
C GLY A 22 33.43 -19.42 -6.98
N CYS A 23 32.15 -19.77 -7.10
CA CYS A 23 31.21 -18.99 -7.89
C CYS A 23 31.25 -17.55 -7.37
N ASN A 24 31.81 -16.65 -8.17
CA ASN A 24 31.80 -15.23 -7.85
C ASN A 24 30.37 -14.75 -8.09
N ILE A 25 29.79 -13.93 -7.20
CA ILE A 25 28.47 -13.35 -7.46
C ILE A 25 28.43 -12.58 -8.79
N LYS A 26 29.58 -12.06 -9.23
CA LYS A 26 29.80 -11.43 -10.54
C LYS A 26 29.67 -12.37 -11.74
N SER A 27 29.73 -13.69 -11.55
CA SER A 27 29.54 -14.65 -12.64
C SER A 27 28.07 -15.03 -12.84
N LEU A 28 27.16 -14.55 -11.99
CA LEU A 28 25.72 -14.74 -12.18
C LEU A 28 25.20 -13.78 -13.26
N PRO A 29 24.23 -14.21 -14.08
CA PRO A 29 23.46 -13.32 -14.95
C PRO A 29 22.84 -12.16 -14.16
N LYS A 30 22.84 -10.96 -14.76
CA LYS A 30 22.27 -9.74 -14.15
C LYS A 30 20.82 -9.95 -13.72
N GLU A 31 20.01 -10.64 -14.54
CA GLU A 31 18.60 -10.96 -14.24
C GLU A 31 18.45 -11.73 -12.91
N LEU A 32 19.27 -12.75 -12.67
CA LEU A 32 19.23 -13.51 -11.41
C LEU A 32 19.68 -12.66 -10.22
N LEU A 33 20.63 -11.74 -10.43
CA LEU A 33 21.01 -10.79 -9.38
C LEU A 33 19.86 -9.81 -9.08
N THR A 34 19.18 -9.32 -10.10
CA THR A 34 18.00 -8.46 -9.98
C THR A 34 16.90 -9.15 -9.18
N ASP A 35 16.58 -10.41 -9.48
CA ASP A 35 15.58 -11.19 -8.74
C ASP A 35 15.96 -11.39 -7.27
N VAL A 36 17.24 -11.71 -7.00
CA VAL A 36 17.73 -11.85 -5.63
C VAL A 36 17.61 -10.52 -4.87
N LEU A 37 17.99 -9.40 -5.50
CA LEU A 37 17.92 -8.09 -4.85
C LEU A 37 16.49 -7.63 -4.66
N ALA A 38 15.58 -7.89 -5.60
CA ALA A 38 14.15 -7.63 -5.44
C ALA A 38 13.57 -8.43 -4.26
N CYS A 39 13.98 -9.69 -4.12
CA CYS A 39 13.57 -10.54 -3.00
C CYS A 39 14.10 -9.98 -1.66
N VAL A 40 15.36 -9.52 -1.61
CA VAL A 40 15.95 -8.88 -0.43
C VAL A 40 15.23 -7.57 -0.11
N ALA A 41 15.01 -6.72 -1.11
CA ALA A 41 14.30 -5.44 -0.97
C ALA A 41 12.87 -5.64 -0.44
N SER A 42 12.18 -6.69 -0.87
CA SER A 42 10.83 -7.04 -0.41
C SER A 42 10.78 -7.49 1.05
N GLY A 43 11.89 -8.04 1.57
CA GLY A 43 12.01 -8.41 2.98
C GLY A 43 12.48 -7.25 3.85
N SER A 44 13.43 -6.44 3.35
CA SER A 44 14.10 -5.39 4.12
C SER A 44 14.89 -4.45 3.22
N VAL A 45 14.48 -3.17 3.18
CA VAL A 45 15.23 -2.12 2.47
C VAL A 45 16.58 -1.85 3.15
N ALA A 46 16.71 -2.08 4.46
CA ALA A 46 18.00 -1.99 5.14
C ALA A 46 18.99 -3.05 4.64
N ASP A 47 18.53 -4.28 4.39
CA ASP A 47 19.37 -5.35 3.85
C ASP A 47 19.73 -5.10 2.39
N LEU A 48 18.83 -4.51 1.60
CA LEU A 48 19.14 -4.03 0.26
C LEU A 48 20.31 -3.03 0.31
N PHE A 49 20.23 -1.99 1.14
CA PHE A 49 21.30 -0.99 1.26
C PHE A 49 22.62 -1.61 1.74
N ASN A 50 22.58 -2.57 2.67
CA ASN A 50 23.77 -3.30 3.10
C ASN A 50 24.40 -4.09 1.95
N MET A 51 23.58 -4.71 1.08
CA MET A 51 24.06 -5.41 -0.11
C MET A 51 24.68 -4.47 -1.14
N GLU A 52 24.05 -3.33 -1.41
CA GLU A 52 24.56 -2.31 -2.34
C GLU A 52 25.94 -1.77 -1.90
N GLN A 53 26.14 -1.59 -0.59
CA GLN A 53 27.42 -1.14 -0.04
C GLN A 53 28.56 -2.17 -0.20
N SER A 54 28.23 -3.44 -0.45
CA SER A 54 29.24 -4.50 -0.55
C SER A 54 30.02 -4.47 -1.87
N CYS A 55 29.39 -4.08 -2.98
CA CYS A 55 30.10 -3.90 -4.26
C CYS A 55 29.33 -3.02 -5.26
N LYS A 56 30.07 -2.42 -6.19
CA LYS A 56 29.52 -1.51 -7.21
C LYS A 56 28.51 -2.16 -8.16
N ASP A 57 28.68 -3.44 -8.46
CA ASP A 57 27.77 -4.16 -9.37
C ASP A 57 26.41 -4.37 -8.71
N LEU A 58 26.40 -4.70 -7.40
CA LEU A 58 25.16 -4.82 -6.63
C LEU A 58 24.51 -3.47 -6.37
N LEU A 59 25.30 -2.39 -6.21
CA LEU A 59 24.77 -1.03 -6.21
C LEU A 59 24.04 -0.72 -7.53
N GLU A 60 24.63 -1.04 -8.68
CA GLU A 60 23.95 -0.81 -9.97
C GLU A 60 22.64 -1.61 -10.08
N VAL A 61 22.67 -2.90 -9.69
CA VAL A 61 21.49 -3.78 -9.75
C VAL A 61 20.41 -3.38 -8.73
N GLY A 62 20.77 -2.96 -7.51
CA GLY A 62 19.80 -2.53 -6.50
C GLY A 62 19.02 -1.29 -6.90
N ASN A 63 19.57 -0.52 -7.84
CA ASN A 63 18.96 0.66 -8.44
C ASN A 63 18.06 0.36 -9.65
N ASP A 64 17.89 -0.91 -10.02
CA ASP A 64 16.99 -1.36 -11.08
C ASP A 64 15.52 -1.14 -10.72
N ASP A 65 14.71 -0.72 -11.70
CA ASP A 65 13.29 -0.41 -11.49
C ASP A 65 12.52 -1.60 -10.91
N TYR A 66 12.86 -2.83 -11.30
CA TYR A 66 12.21 -4.02 -10.77
C TYR A 66 12.50 -4.21 -9.28
N VAL A 67 13.73 -3.92 -8.82
CA VAL A 67 14.08 -4.00 -7.39
C VAL A 67 13.32 -2.95 -6.58
N LEU A 68 13.29 -1.72 -7.08
CA LEU A 68 12.59 -0.60 -6.44
C LEU A 68 11.08 -0.82 -6.40
N GLN A 69 10.51 -1.41 -7.45
CA GLN A 69 9.09 -1.79 -7.51
C GLN A 69 8.72 -2.77 -6.39
N HIS A 70 9.65 -3.65 -5.97
CA HIS A 70 9.43 -4.67 -4.94
C HIS A 70 9.93 -4.26 -3.54
N ALA A 71 10.54 -3.08 -3.40
CA ALA A 71 11.05 -2.61 -2.12
C ALA A 71 9.95 -2.51 -1.05
N CYS A 72 10.24 -3.03 0.15
CA CYS A 72 9.35 -2.95 1.29
C CYS A 72 9.24 -1.52 1.83
N MET A 73 8.02 -1.05 2.07
CA MET A 73 7.75 0.31 2.56
C MET A 73 7.55 0.39 4.08
N ASP A 74 7.67 -0.72 4.81
CA ASP A 74 7.37 -0.78 6.25
C ASP A 74 8.35 0.03 7.11
N SER A 75 9.58 0.24 6.62
CA SER A 75 10.58 1.06 7.31
C SER A 75 10.39 2.57 7.11
N PHE A 76 9.46 2.96 6.23
CA PHE A 76 9.18 4.37 5.93
C PHE A 76 7.87 4.81 6.59
N PRO A 77 7.78 6.05 7.04
CA PRO A 77 6.54 6.55 7.61
C PRO A 77 5.42 6.54 6.58
N VAL A 78 4.18 6.36 7.08
CA VAL A 78 2.99 6.41 6.23
C VAL A 78 2.62 7.84 5.85
N ALA A 79 2.74 8.78 6.80
CA ALA A 79 2.59 10.20 6.54
C ALA A 79 3.93 10.81 6.07
N PRO A 80 3.90 11.92 5.32
CA PRO A 80 5.10 12.59 4.83
C PRO A 80 5.73 13.44 5.93
N TRP A 81 6.16 12.79 7.00
CA TRP A 81 6.98 13.41 8.03
C TRP A 81 8.35 13.79 7.46
N PRO A 82 9.05 14.76 8.07
CA PRO A 82 10.42 15.06 7.71
C PRO A 82 11.29 13.80 7.78
N ILE A 83 11.87 13.41 6.65
CA ILE A 83 12.84 12.32 6.49
C ILE A 83 14.10 12.87 5.83
N SER A 84 15.18 12.07 5.77
CA SER A 84 16.40 12.51 5.10
C SER A 84 16.20 12.69 3.58
N ASP A 85 17.09 13.47 2.95
CA ASP A 85 17.06 13.68 1.50
C ASP A 85 17.26 12.35 0.74
N GLU A 86 18.09 11.46 1.26
CA GLU A 86 18.32 10.13 0.70
C GLU A 86 17.05 9.26 0.76
N ALA A 87 16.35 9.26 1.91
CA ALA A 87 15.08 8.54 2.06
C ALA A 87 14.00 9.13 1.14
N SER A 88 13.95 10.46 1.01
CA SER A 88 13.03 11.16 0.10
C SER A 88 13.28 10.80 -1.35
N LEU A 89 14.55 10.76 -1.77
CA LEU A 89 14.95 10.35 -3.12
C LEU A 89 14.62 8.89 -3.39
N PHE A 90 14.88 8.00 -2.43
CA PHE A 90 14.55 6.58 -2.55
C PHE A 90 13.05 6.36 -2.72
N LEU A 91 12.21 7.00 -1.89
CA LEU A 91 10.75 6.91 -2.01
C LEU A 91 10.24 7.46 -3.34
N ARG A 92 10.83 8.55 -3.83
CA ARG A 92 10.51 9.10 -5.16
C ARG A 92 10.76 8.07 -6.25
N ARG A 93 11.94 7.46 -6.25
CA ARG A 93 12.31 6.44 -7.24
C ARG A 93 11.43 5.21 -7.16
N CYS A 94 11.07 4.75 -5.95
CA CYS A 94 10.09 3.67 -5.80
C CYS A 94 8.74 3.99 -6.48
N ARG A 95 8.25 5.24 -6.38
CA ARG A 95 7.01 5.66 -7.08
C ARG A 95 7.19 5.73 -8.60
N GLU A 96 8.34 6.22 -9.06
CA GLU A 96 8.68 6.27 -10.50
C GLU A 96 8.72 4.84 -11.08
N SER A 97 9.29 3.88 -10.35
CA SER A 97 9.32 2.45 -10.68
C SER A 97 8.00 1.71 -10.36
N CYS A 98 6.92 2.43 -10.06
CA CYS A 98 5.58 1.89 -9.82
C CYS A 98 5.44 0.91 -8.63
N ASN A 99 6.23 1.11 -7.56
CA ASN A 99 6.01 0.43 -6.28
C ASN A 99 4.59 0.72 -5.76
N ALA A 100 3.80 -0.33 -5.62
CA ALA A 100 2.36 -0.19 -5.43
C ALA A 100 1.99 0.41 -4.07
N GLU A 101 2.71 0.07 -3.00
CA GLU A 101 2.48 0.61 -1.64
C GLU A 101 2.96 2.07 -1.54
N ALA A 102 4.10 2.40 -2.16
CA ALA A 102 4.58 3.78 -2.23
C ALA A 102 3.60 4.69 -2.99
N LEU A 103 3.06 4.20 -4.11
CA LEU A 103 2.00 4.89 -4.87
C LEU A 103 0.74 5.05 -4.02
N PHE A 104 0.27 3.99 -3.35
CA PHE A 104 -0.92 4.03 -2.50
C PHE A 104 -0.81 5.09 -1.39
N ARG A 105 0.30 5.08 -0.63
CA ARG A 105 0.51 6.06 0.46
C ARG A 105 0.50 7.50 -0.05
N GLN A 106 1.22 7.77 -1.14
CA GLN A 106 1.23 9.08 -1.78
C GLN A 106 -0.16 9.48 -2.27
N ALA A 107 -0.88 8.56 -2.90
CA ALA A 107 -2.21 8.80 -3.42
C ALA A 107 -3.22 9.21 -2.34
N VAL A 108 -3.18 8.51 -1.19
CA VAL A 108 -4.03 8.84 -0.04
C VAL A 108 -3.65 10.20 0.53
N PHE A 109 -2.36 10.51 0.64
CA PHE A 109 -1.91 11.83 1.10
C PHE A 109 -2.37 12.96 0.16
N GLU A 110 -2.16 12.82 -1.14
CA GLU A 110 -2.58 13.82 -2.14
C GLU A 110 -4.10 14.02 -2.13
N TYR A 111 -4.86 12.91 -2.15
CA TYR A 111 -6.31 12.98 -2.23
C TYR A 111 -6.95 13.53 -0.96
N PHE A 112 -6.50 13.06 0.21
CA PHE A 112 -7.15 13.34 1.49
C PHE A 112 -6.55 14.52 2.25
N THR A 113 -5.25 14.78 2.09
CA THR A 113 -4.57 15.88 2.79
C THR A 113 -4.35 17.07 1.87
N LEU A 114 -3.72 16.90 0.70
CA LEU A 114 -3.35 18.04 -0.15
C LEU A 114 -4.51 18.59 -0.99
N LEU A 115 -5.66 17.91 -1.04
CA LEU A 115 -6.80 18.24 -1.91
C LEU A 115 -6.48 18.13 -3.42
N GLU A 116 -5.37 17.46 -3.77
CA GLU A 116 -4.95 17.17 -5.15
C GLU A 116 -5.69 15.94 -5.67
N THR A 117 -7.01 16.03 -5.76
CA THR A 117 -7.90 14.86 -5.96
C THR A 117 -7.71 14.14 -7.29
N GLU A 118 -7.38 14.83 -8.38
CA GLU A 118 -7.14 14.21 -9.68
C GLU A 118 -5.84 13.38 -9.67
N SER A 119 -4.75 13.97 -9.17
CA SER A 119 -3.45 13.30 -9.01
C SER A 119 -3.55 12.11 -8.06
N GLY A 120 -4.18 12.31 -6.89
CA GLY A 120 -4.42 11.23 -5.93
C GLY A 120 -5.26 10.09 -6.51
N LEU A 121 -6.27 10.38 -7.34
CA LEU A 121 -7.07 9.33 -7.99
C LEU A 121 -6.26 8.58 -9.06
N GLU A 122 -5.42 9.28 -9.83
CA GLU A 122 -4.51 8.66 -10.81
C GLU A 122 -3.51 7.71 -10.14
N LEU A 123 -2.87 8.16 -9.05
CA LEU A 123 -1.94 7.34 -8.28
C LEU A 123 -2.62 6.10 -7.67
N LEU A 124 -3.86 6.24 -7.17
CA LEU A 124 -4.67 5.10 -6.71
C LEU A 124 -4.93 4.09 -7.84
N GLN A 125 -5.25 4.56 -9.04
CA GLN A 125 -5.46 3.68 -10.20
C GLN A 125 -4.17 2.95 -10.59
N ARG A 126 -3.02 3.64 -10.59
CA ARG A 126 -1.71 3.03 -10.87
C ARG A 126 -1.34 1.98 -9.82
N ALA A 127 -1.55 2.26 -8.53
CA ALA A 127 -1.33 1.29 -7.46
C ALA A 127 -2.25 0.06 -7.61
N ALA A 128 -3.53 0.28 -7.95
CA ALA A 128 -4.49 -0.79 -8.20
C ALA A 128 -4.10 -1.67 -9.40
N GLN A 129 -3.61 -1.07 -10.49
CA GLN A 129 -3.09 -1.79 -11.66
C GLN A 129 -1.86 -2.64 -11.33
N ASN A 130 -1.06 -2.22 -10.35
CA ASN A 130 0.08 -2.98 -9.80
C ASN A 130 -0.33 -3.95 -8.66
N GLY A 131 -1.62 -4.28 -8.54
CA GLY A 131 -2.10 -5.31 -7.62
C GLY A 131 -2.29 -4.87 -6.18
N HIS A 132 -2.21 -3.57 -5.87
CA HIS A 132 -2.43 -3.10 -4.51
C HIS A 132 -3.91 -3.20 -4.11
N VAL A 133 -4.17 -4.00 -3.09
CA VAL A 133 -5.52 -4.34 -2.65
C VAL A 133 -6.26 -3.14 -2.08
N GLU A 134 -5.65 -2.39 -1.15
CA GLU A 134 -6.25 -1.21 -0.53
C GLU A 134 -6.47 -0.10 -1.55
N ALA A 135 -5.52 0.12 -2.48
CA ALA A 135 -5.70 1.10 -3.54
C ALA A 135 -6.88 0.74 -4.45
N THR A 136 -7.01 -0.53 -4.83
CA THR A 136 -8.16 -1.03 -5.60
C THR A 136 -9.48 -0.78 -4.87
N TYR A 137 -9.50 -1.06 -3.58
CA TYR A 137 -10.66 -0.84 -2.71
C TYR A 137 -11.02 0.65 -2.63
N VAL A 138 -10.06 1.50 -2.25
CA VAL A 138 -10.28 2.96 -2.11
C VAL A 138 -10.67 3.57 -3.45
N CYS A 139 -9.98 3.23 -4.54
CA CYS A 139 -10.31 3.72 -5.89
C CYS A 139 -11.73 3.33 -6.29
N GLY A 140 -12.12 2.08 -6.08
CA GLY A 140 -13.47 1.59 -6.35
C GLY A 140 -14.55 2.38 -5.59
N ILE A 141 -14.34 2.59 -4.29
CA ILE A 141 -15.26 3.35 -3.43
C ILE A 141 -15.33 4.83 -3.82
N LEU A 142 -14.19 5.45 -4.16
CA LEU A 142 -14.16 6.84 -4.63
C LEU A 142 -14.91 7.00 -5.95
N LEU A 143 -14.71 6.11 -6.92
CA LEU A 143 -15.42 6.14 -8.20
C LEU A 143 -16.94 6.00 -8.03
N LEU A 144 -17.39 5.14 -7.09
CA LEU A 144 -18.80 5.06 -6.73
C LEU A 144 -19.32 6.38 -6.15
N SER A 145 -18.56 6.97 -5.22
CA SER A 145 -18.93 8.22 -4.55
C SER A 145 -18.97 9.42 -5.51
N LEU A 146 -18.03 9.47 -6.44
CA LEU A 146 -17.89 10.54 -7.44
C LEU A 146 -18.86 10.41 -8.61
N SER A 147 -19.46 9.22 -8.82
CA SER A 147 -20.30 8.96 -9.98
C SER A 147 -21.42 9.99 -10.15
N ARG A 148 -22.12 10.42 -9.09
CA ARG A 148 -23.22 11.42 -9.14
C ARG A 148 -24.25 11.15 -10.26
N GLY A 149 -24.49 9.88 -10.60
CA GLY A 149 -25.36 9.47 -11.71
C GLY A 149 -24.64 9.18 -13.04
N ASP A 150 -23.33 9.43 -13.14
CA ASP A 150 -22.46 8.93 -14.22
C ASP A 150 -22.30 7.41 -14.11
N ASN A 151 -23.07 6.72 -14.92
CA ASN A 151 -23.06 5.27 -15.05
C ASN A 151 -21.67 4.71 -15.45
N ARG A 152 -20.80 5.50 -16.10
CA ARG A 152 -19.46 5.05 -16.51
C ARG A 152 -18.54 4.91 -15.31
N LEU A 153 -18.44 5.96 -14.48
CA LEU A 153 -17.65 5.94 -13.25
C LEU A 153 -18.17 4.88 -12.27
N GLN A 154 -19.50 4.76 -12.15
CA GLN A 154 -20.12 3.72 -11.32
C GLN A 154 -19.72 2.32 -11.78
N ARG A 155 -19.82 2.01 -13.08
CA ARG A 155 -19.41 0.70 -13.63
C ARG A 155 -17.93 0.44 -13.43
N GLN A 156 -17.08 1.45 -13.59
CA GLN A 156 -15.64 1.32 -13.36
C GLN A 156 -15.34 1.00 -11.90
N GLY A 157 -15.98 1.71 -10.96
CA GLY A 157 -15.86 1.44 -9.53
C GLY A 157 -16.31 0.02 -9.16
N LEU A 158 -17.51 -0.38 -9.60
CA LEU A 158 -18.01 -1.74 -9.36
C LEU A 158 -17.11 -2.83 -9.96
N LYS A 159 -16.50 -2.58 -11.12
CA LYS A 159 -15.58 -3.54 -11.74
C LYS A 159 -14.33 -3.77 -10.87
N LEU A 160 -13.74 -2.71 -10.32
CA LEU A 160 -12.58 -2.82 -9.41
C LEU A 160 -12.95 -3.61 -8.15
N LEU A 161 -14.10 -3.30 -7.54
CA LEU A 161 -14.56 -3.93 -6.32
C LEU A 161 -14.95 -5.40 -6.53
N ALA A 162 -15.57 -5.73 -7.67
CA ALA A 162 -15.86 -7.11 -8.04
C ALA A 162 -14.59 -7.96 -8.24
N CYS A 163 -13.49 -7.37 -8.73
CA CYS A 163 -12.19 -8.06 -8.82
C CYS A 163 -11.66 -8.46 -7.45
N LEU A 164 -11.75 -7.59 -6.44
CA LEU A 164 -11.32 -7.90 -5.07
C LEU A 164 -12.10 -9.07 -4.49
N ARG A 165 -13.43 -9.07 -4.67
CA ARG A 165 -14.30 -10.13 -4.14
C ARG A 165 -13.92 -11.52 -4.67
N ARG A 166 -13.46 -11.63 -5.92
CA ARG A 166 -13.01 -12.89 -6.52
C ARG A 166 -11.73 -13.45 -5.87
N GLN A 167 -10.94 -12.60 -5.23
CA GLN A 167 -9.68 -12.96 -4.58
C GLN A 167 -9.84 -13.40 -3.11
N ARG A 168 -11.08 -13.70 -2.65
CA ARG A 168 -11.41 -13.99 -1.23
C ARG A 168 -10.94 -12.89 -0.26
N PHE A 169 -10.97 -11.67 -0.75
CA PHE A 169 -10.63 -10.47 -0.01
C PHE A 169 -11.57 -10.23 1.18
N LYS A 170 -10.98 -9.99 2.36
CA LYS A 170 -11.72 -9.59 3.56
C LYS A 170 -11.86 -8.07 3.62
N VAL A 171 -13.03 -7.58 3.19
CA VAL A 171 -13.36 -6.15 3.16
C VAL A 171 -13.09 -5.46 4.49
N GLU A 172 -13.41 -6.10 5.62
CA GLU A 172 -13.17 -5.55 6.95
C GLU A 172 -11.68 -5.35 7.26
N GLU A 173 -10.83 -6.31 6.88
CA GLU A 173 -9.38 -6.25 7.11
C GLU A 173 -8.74 -5.12 6.30
N CYS A 174 -9.15 -4.99 5.04
CA CYS A 174 -8.73 -3.87 4.21
C CYS A 174 -9.20 -2.53 4.75
N ARG A 175 -10.45 -2.45 5.21
CA ARG A 175 -10.96 -1.22 5.83
C ARG A 175 -10.13 -0.86 7.07
N LYS A 176 -9.68 -1.84 7.86
CA LYS A 176 -8.75 -1.61 9.00
C LYS A 176 -7.39 -1.10 8.53
N ARG A 177 -6.80 -1.68 7.47
CA ARG A 177 -5.52 -1.19 6.91
C ARG A 177 -5.64 0.23 6.38
N VAL A 178 -6.70 0.54 5.62
CA VAL A 178 -6.96 1.91 5.14
C VAL A 178 -7.21 2.86 6.31
N LYS A 179 -7.96 2.44 7.34
CA LYS A 179 -8.14 3.23 8.56
C LYS A 179 -6.79 3.59 9.17
N HIS A 180 -5.89 2.62 9.32
CA HIS A 180 -4.56 2.85 9.89
C HIS A 180 -3.78 3.91 9.11
N VAL A 181 -3.79 3.84 7.77
CA VAL A 181 -3.16 4.84 6.91
C VAL A 181 -3.79 6.22 7.09
N VAL A 182 -5.10 6.32 6.92
CA VAL A 182 -5.85 7.58 7.03
C VAL A 182 -5.70 8.22 8.42
N SER A 183 -5.69 7.42 9.50
CA SER A 183 -5.49 7.92 10.86
C SER A 183 -4.11 8.50 11.13
N SER A 184 -3.12 8.23 10.25
CA SER A 184 -1.79 8.84 10.34
C SER A 184 -1.68 10.19 9.62
N LEU A 185 -2.75 10.63 8.94
CA LEU A 185 -2.77 11.82 8.09
C LEU A 185 -3.68 12.91 8.64
N TRP A 186 -3.40 14.17 8.26
CA TRP A 186 -4.34 15.27 8.44
C TRP A 186 -5.35 15.28 7.30
N ILE A 187 -6.61 14.98 7.61
CA ILE A 187 -7.66 14.85 6.59
C ILE A 187 -8.32 16.21 6.37
N HIS A 188 -8.10 16.79 5.18
CA HIS A 188 -8.77 18.00 4.72
C HIS A 188 -9.92 17.66 3.76
N ASN A 189 -9.77 16.62 2.93
CA ASN A 189 -10.81 16.15 2.02
C ASN A 189 -11.75 15.14 2.68
N ASN A 190 -12.83 15.64 3.28
CA ASN A 190 -13.86 14.80 3.91
C ASN A 190 -15.20 14.81 3.16
N ASN A 191 -15.30 15.58 2.08
CA ASN A 191 -16.53 15.79 1.31
C ASN A 191 -16.81 14.66 0.32
N ILE A 192 -16.45 13.43 0.69
CA ILE A 192 -16.81 12.24 -0.06
C ILE A 192 -18.22 11.85 0.37
N ASN A 193 -19.20 12.23 -0.44
CA ASN A 193 -20.58 11.80 -0.26
C ASN A 193 -20.90 10.71 -1.28
N VAL A 194 -21.29 9.55 -0.78
CA VAL A 194 -21.98 8.57 -1.61
C VAL A 194 -23.39 9.09 -1.81
N PHE A 195 -23.71 9.49 -3.03
CA PHE A 195 -25.10 9.63 -3.41
C PHE A 195 -25.69 8.22 -3.47
N ILE A 196 -26.27 7.79 -2.36
CA ILE A 196 -27.02 6.54 -2.29
C ILE A 196 -28.27 6.75 -3.15
N THR A 197 -28.14 6.48 -4.44
CA THR A 197 -29.26 6.54 -5.39
C THR A 197 -30.26 5.41 -5.15
N ARG A 198 -29.88 4.41 -4.35
CA ARG A 198 -30.63 3.19 -4.09
C ARG A 198 -30.87 3.00 -2.59
N THR A 199 -32.04 3.41 -2.13
CA THR A 199 -32.60 2.92 -0.87
C THR A 199 -32.97 1.45 -1.04
N CYS A 200 -31.98 0.57 -0.93
CA CYS A 200 -32.26 -0.85 -0.87
C CYS A 200 -33.02 -1.18 0.43
N SER A 201 -34.10 -1.95 0.33
CA SER A 201 -34.90 -2.42 1.47
C SER A 201 -34.10 -3.24 2.50
N CYS A 202 -32.94 -3.75 2.09
CA CYS A 202 -31.95 -4.43 2.92
C CYS A 202 -31.22 -3.53 3.95
N TRP A 203 -31.33 -2.20 3.85
CA TRP A 203 -30.58 -1.26 4.70
C TRP A 203 -30.87 -1.44 6.19
N ASN A 204 -32.07 -1.91 6.54
CA ASN A 204 -32.53 -2.11 7.91
C ASN A 204 -32.37 -3.56 8.41
N THR A 205 -31.87 -4.48 7.58
CA THR A 205 -31.77 -5.91 7.92
C THR A 205 -30.31 -6.32 8.21
N ARG A 206 -30.09 -6.70 9.47
CA ARG A 206 -28.88 -7.27 10.12
C ARG A 206 -27.80 -6.32 10.68
N SER A 207 -27.86 -6.27 12.03
CA SER A 207 -26.79 -6.00 13.01
C SER A 207 -26.19 -7.29 13.60
N ARG A 208 -25.99 -8.38 12.83
CA ARG A 208 -25.43 -9.63 13.38
C ARG A 208 -24.41 -10.27 12.45
N GLY A 209 -23.19 -10.40 12.97
CA GLY A 209 -22.25 -11.51 12.77
C GLY A 209 -21.86 -11.85 11.33
N TRP A 210 -20.62 -11.53 10.98
CA TRP A 210 -19.95 -12.02 9.78
C TRP A 210 -19.41 -13.43 10.04
N GLU A 211 -20.26 -14.44 9.94
CA GLU A 211 -19.81 -15.82 9.77
C GLU A 211 -20.09 -16.24 8.32
N GLU A 212 -19.08 -16.86 7.73
CA GLU A 212 -19.00 -17.30 6.35
C GLU A 212 -20.19 -18.23 6.00
N ASP A 213 -20.62 -18.14 4.73
CA ASP A 213 -21.47 -19.10 4.01
C ASP A 213 -23.01 -18.98 4.01
N ASP A 214 -23.63 -18.00 4.67
CA ASP A 214 -25.08 -17.78 4.53
C ASP A 214 -25.40 -16.43 3.87
N TYR A 215 -25.39 -16.44 2.53
CA TYR A 215 -26.04 -15.39 1.75
C TYR A 215 -27.51 -15.37 2.13
N GLY A 216 -27.90 -14.40 2.95
CA GLY A 216 -29.29 -13.96 3.00
C GLY A 216 -29.70 -13.56 1.59
N ASP A 217 -30.62 -14.32 1.03
CA ASP A 217 -31.08 -14.41 -0.37
C ASP A 217 -31.78 -13.12 -0.89
N THR A 218 -31.36 -11.92 -0.46
CA THR A 218 -32.18 -10.70 -0.58
C THR A 218 -31.46 -9.40 -0.93
N CYS A 219 -30.12 -9.30 -1.03
CA CYS A 219 -29.47 -8.09 -1.57
C CYS A 219 -28.52 -8.27 -2.75
N SER A 220 -28.64 -7.35 -3.72
CA SER A 220 -27.71 -7.18 -4.85
C SER A 220 -26.30 -6.73 -4.43
N GLU A 221 -25.30 -7.13 -5.21
CA GLU A 221 -23.89 -6.73 -5.04
C GLU A 221 -23.70 -5.20 -5.05
N SER A 222 -24.49 -4.47 -5.84
CA SER A 222 -24.47 -3.00 -5.84
C SER A 222 -24.79 -2.43 -4.46
N CYS A 223 -25.80 -2.98 -3.76
CA CYS A 223 -26.19 -2.45 -2.45
C CYS A 223 -25.12 -2.71 -1.38
N PHE A 224 -24.41 -3.84 -1.50
CA PHE A 224 -23.30 -4.15 -0.61
C PHE A 224 -22.22 -3.07 -0.73
N TRP A 225 -21.81 -2.73 -1.96
CA TRP A 225 -20.80 -1.70 -2.19
C TRP A 225 -21.30 -0.29 -1.87
N ASP A 226 -22.59 0.02 -2.05
CA ASP A 226 -23.17 1.29 -1.61
C ASP A 226 -23.11 1.44 -0.08
N ARG A 227 -23.41 0.36 0.66
CA ARG A 227 -23.27 0.31 2.13
C ARG A 227 -21.81 0.45 2.54
N GLU A 228 -20.91 -0.27 1.87
CA GLU A 228 -19.48 -0.23 2.15
C GLU A 228 -18.91 1.17 1.93
N ALA A 229 -19.29 1.81 0.82
CA ALA A 229 -18.91 3.18 0.52
C ALA A 229 -19.40 4.15 1.61
N SER A 230 -20.60 3.93 2.15
CA SER A 230 -21.11 4.72 3.27
C SER A 230 -20.29 4.53 4.56
N LEU A 231 -19.89 3.29 4.88
CA LEU A 231 -19.00 2.99 6.01
C LEU A 231 -17.63 3.64 5.82
N PHE A 232 -17.09 3.60 4.61
CA PHE A 232 -15.84 4.26 4.26
C PHE A 232 -15.93 5.79 4.43
N CYS A 233 -16.96 6.44 3.89
CA CYS A 233 -17.15 7.88 4.07
C CYS A 233 -17.24 8.27 5.54
N ASN A 234 -17.94 7.48 6.36
CA ASN A 234 -17.99 7.71 7.81
C ASN A 234 -16.62 7.56 8.47
N LEU A 235 -15.84 6.55 8.08
CA LEU A 235 -14.45 6.39 8.53
C LEU A 235 -13.61 7.63 8.22
N ILE A 236 -13.67 8.15 7.00
CA ILE A 236 -12.92 9.37 6.61
C ILE A 236 -13.37 10.57 7.45
N ARG A 237 -14.69 10.78 7.63
CA ARG A 237 -15.21 11.88 8.45
C ARG A 237 -14.81 11.76 9.92
N THR A 238 -14.80 10.57 10.50
CA THR A 238 -14.42 10.41 11.92
C THR A 238 -12.94 10.68 12.17
N ASN A 239 -12.07 10.57 11.16
CA ASN A 239 -10.66 10.91 11.27
C ASN A 239 -10.38 12.43 11.18
N LEU A 240 -11.41 13.27 11.03
CA LEU A 240 -11.28 14.73 11.14
C LEU A 240 -10.91 15.19 12.55
N PHE A 241 -11.41 14.52 13.57
CA PHE A 241 -11.41 15.02 14.95
C PHE A 241 -10.11 14.76 15.74
N LEU A 242 -9.09 14.17 15.11
CA LEU A 242 -7.78 13.94 15.75
C LEU A 242 -6.72 14.98 15.34
N ALA A 243 -7.03 15.90 14.43
CA ALA A 243 -6.11 16.96 13.99
C ALA A 243 -6.27 18.28 14.75
N ASP A 244 -7.32 18.43 15.57
CA ASP A 244 -7.67 19.68 16.29
C ASP A 244 -7.41 19.62 17.82
N ASN A 245 -6.60 18.68 18.32
CA ASN A 245 -6.18 18.64 19.74
C ASN A 245 -4.65 18.61 19.89
#